data_AF-W9YVB5-F1
#
_entry.id   AF-W9YVB5-F1
#
_cell.length_a   1.000
_cell.length_b   1.000
_cell.length_c   1.000
_cell.angle_alpha   90.00
_cell.angle_beta   90.00
_cell.angle_gamma   90.00
#
_symmetry.space_group_name_H-M   'P 1'
#
loop_
_entity.id
_entity.type
_entity.pdbx_description
1 polymer ?
#
loop_
_entity_poly.entity_id
_entity_poly.type
_entity_poly.pdbx_seq_one_letter_code
_entity_poly.pdbx_strand_id
1 'polypeptide(L)'
;MDSVVFTPRLKLTRVTTVERGGAELEWIHELRSNEKATWWSIQGRAKSLEDTEKAMQAYLASAPTTTTPEKEEGPTRPYRVAYAVHKLLDESTGSDSHSRDSVITGGRELEPQSTANKGRDVEQTNISTKPETEPQTEFIGMVTLTSLDTSSLALPEDLTLPKTHASTTTTTTTKETSTRDSILPVEIAYMFLPTGWGKGYATESVKAVFESCAKGRSFWTPFDSLYIRAIVNELNPPSMRVMDKTGMVKTGVYELIGRSVFLAGQWRDTHRLHIYARYLTWTEWDRGNDILLDHDHGHAMAGNLDPLSNVECRRR
;
A
#
# COMPACT_ATOMS: atom_id res chain seq x y z
N MET A 1 6.39 -0.76 -11.56
CA MET A 1 5.40 -0.39 -10.54
C MET A 1 4.11 -0.04 -11.22
N ASP A 2 3.01 -0.66 -10.79
CA ASP A 2 1.70 -0.49 -11.40
C ASP A 2 1.16 0.91 -11.15
N SER A 3 0.51 1.51 -12.14
CA SER A 3 -0.16 2.82 -11.98
C SER A 3 -1.41 2.70 -11.10
N VAL A 4 -2.10 1.57 -11.16
CA VAL A 4 -3.28 1.27 -10.35
C VAL A 4 -3.16 -0.14 -9.80
N VAL A 5 -3.43 -0.32 -8.51
CA VAL A 5 -3.50 -1.62 -7.85
C VAL A 5 -4.88 -1.77 -7.21
N PHE A 6 -5.58 -2.84 -7.53
CA PHE A 6 -6.84 -3.20 -6.88
C PHE A 6 -6.61 -4.27 -5.82
N THR A 7 -7.34 -4.14 -4.73
CA THR A 7 -7.49 -5.17 -3.69
C THR A 7 -8.99 -5.43 -3.52
N PRO A 8 -9.41 -6.42 -2.71
CA PRO A 8 -10.84 -6.69 -2.51
C PRO A 8 -11.65 -5.47 -2.07
N ARG A 9 -11.04 -4.49 -1.39
CA ARG A 9 -11.75 -3.33 -0.85
C ARG A 9 -11.18 -1.98 -1.29
N LEU A 10 -10.04 -1.95 -1.98
CA LEU A 10 -9.32 -0.70 -2.25
C LEU A 10 -8.91 -0.56 -3.71
N LYS A 11 -8.81 0.70 -4.15
CA LYS A 11 -8.13 1.15 -5.36
C LYS A 11 -6.95 2.03 -4.92
N LEU A 12 -5.73 1.59 -5.23
CA LEU A 12 -4.51 2.36 -5.00
C LEU A 12 -4.07 2.97 -6.32
N THR A 13 -4.03 4.29 -6.40
CA THR A 13 -3.59 5.03 -7.60
C THR A 13 -2.21 5.63 -7.34
N ARG A 14 -1.24 5.32 -8.20
CA ARG A 14 0.11 5.87 -8.08
C ARG A 14 0.08 7.35 -8.42
N VAL A 15 0.47 8.18 -7.45
CA VAL A 15 0.57 9.63 -7.62
C VAL A 15 1.88 9.93 -8.33
N THR A 16 1.80 10.42 -9.57
CA THR A 16 2.97 10.82 -10.36
C THR A 16 3.16 12.33 -10.43
N THR A 17 2.07 13.07 -10.24
CA THR A 17 1.97 14.52 -10.35
C THR A 17 1.12 15.06 -9.22
N VAL A 18 1.31 16.32 -8.85
CA VAL A 18 0.43 17.02 -7.91
C VAL A 18 0.29 18.43 -8.46
N GLU A 19 -0.62 18.59 -9.42
CA GLU A 19 -0.87 19.86 -10.11
C GLU A 19 -2.01 20.63 -9.45
N ARG A 20 -1.96 21.97 -9.52
CA ARG A 20 -3.04 22.81 -9.01
C ARG A 20 -4.33 22.57 -9.78
N GLY A 21 -5.42 22.35 -9.03
CA GLY A 21 -6.73 22.01 -9.59
C GLY A 21 -6.87 20.54 -9.99
N GLY A 22 -5.84 19.71 -9.78
CA GLY A 22 -5.93 18.27 -9.94
C GLY A 22 -6.51 17.59 -8.69
N ALA A 23 -7.25 16.51 -8.88
CA ALA A 23 -7.87 15.74 -7.79
C ALA A 23 -6.83 15.19 -6.80
N GLU A 24 -5.64 14.81 -7.26
CA GLU A 24 -4.55 14.29 -6.42
C GLU A 24 -4.13 15.30 -5.34
N LEU A 25 -3.98 16.58 -5.72
CA LEU A 25 -3.62 17.64 -4.77
C LEU A 25 -4.73 17.86 -3.75
N GLU A 26 -5.98 17.83 -4.17
CA GLU A 26 -7.14 18.00 -3.28
C GLU A 26 -7.24 16.87 -2.25
N TRP A 27 -7.14 15.61 -2.68
CA TRP A 27 -7.13 14.44 -1.80
C TRP A 27 -5.99 14.53 -0.77
N ILE A 28 -4.78 14.83 -1.24
CA ILE A 28 -3.61 14.91 -0.36
C ILE A 28 -3.75 16.11 0.59
N HIS A 29 -4.32 17.23 0.13
CA HIS A 29 -4.57 18.37 0.99
C HIS A 29 -5.62 18.06 2.06
N GLU A 30 -6.70 17.35 1.71
CA GLU A 30 -7.68 16.85 2.68
C GLU A 30 -6.99 16.01 3.76
N LEU A 31 -6.13 15.07 3.36
CA LEU A 31 -5.37 14.23 4.28
C LEU A 31 -4.45 15.05 5.20
N ARG A 32 -3.70 16.00 4.63
CA ARG A 32 -2.67 16.76 5.35
C ARG A 32 -3.22 17.92 6.16
N SER A 33 -4.40 18.44 5.82
CA SER A 33 -5.10 19.46 6.60
C SER A 33 -5.93 18.84 7.73
N ASN A 34 -6.18 17.53 7.70
CA ASN A 34 -6.87 16.82 8.76
C ASN A 34 -5.99 16.67 10.01
N GLU A 35 -6.42 17.25 11.13
CA GLU A 35 -5.71 17.24 12.40
C GLU A 35 -5.47 15.82 12.93
N LYS A 36 -6.46 14.95 12.82
CA LYS A 36 -6.36 13.57 13.31
C LYS A 36 -5.42 12.73 12.42
N ALA A 37 -5.50 12.88 11.11
CA ALA A 37 -4.61 12.18 10.18
C ALA A 37 -3.14 12.58 10.37
N THR A 38 -2.89 13.87 10.62
CA THR A 38 -1.53 14.42 10.82
C THR A 38 -1.04 14.37 12.26
N TRP A 39 -1.79 13.76 13.18
CA TRP A 39 -1.48 13.71 14.61
C TRP A 39 -0.09 13.12 14.92
N TRP A 40 0.38 12.18 14.09
CA TRP A 40 1.70 11.54 14.21
C TRP A 40 2.71 12.01 13.15
N SER A 41 2.41 13.09 12.42
CA SER A 41 3.29 13.65 11.38
C SER A 41 4.28 14.63 11.98
N ILE A 42 5.57 14.41 11.74
CA ILE A 42 6.65 15.35 12.11
C ILE A 42 6.59 16.66 11.30
N GLN A 43 5.89 16.66 10.16
CA GLN A 43 5.72 17.84 9.31
C GLN A 43 4.54 18.72 9.76
N GLY A 44 3.75 18.25 10.73
CA GLY A 44 2.54 18.93 11.19
C GLY A 44 1.41 18.95 10.16
N ARG A 45 0.38 19.73 10.49
CA ARG A 45 -0.84 19.93 9.69
C ARG A 45 -0.58 21.01 8.63
N ALA A 46 -0.92 20.72 7.38
CA ALA A 46 -0.92 21.71 6.32
C ALA A 46 -2.04 22.74 6.57
N LYS A 47 -1.74 24.03 6.36
CA LYS A 47 -2.72 25.13 6.50
C LYS A 47 -3.19 25.63 5.14
N SER A 48 -2.46 25.30 4.08
CA SER A 48 -2.75 25.70 2.70
C SER A 48 -2.44 24.59 1.70
N LEU A 49 -2.93 24.75 0.47
CA LEU A 49 -2.53 23.92 -0.66
C LEU A 49 -1.02 24.03 -0.93
N GLU A 50 -0.44 25.22 -0.77
CA GLU A 50 1.00 25.44 -0.95
C GLU A 50 1.85 24.64 0.05
N ASP A 51 1.43 24.57 1.33
CA ASP A 51 2.07 23.72 2.33
C ASP A 51 2.04 22.24 1.93
N THR A 52 0.97 21.84 1.25
CA THR A 52 0.73 20.46 0.79
C THR A 52 1.61 20.14 -0.42
N GLU A 53 1.68 21.04 -1.40
CA GLU A 53 2.59 20.94 -2.56
C GLU A 53 4.04 20.80 -2.10
N LYS A 54 4.49 21.70 -1.20
CA LYS A 54 5.84 21.66 -0.64
C LYS A 54 6.15 20.35 0.06
N ALA A 55 5.18 19.79 0.79
CA ALA A 55 5.35 18.48 1.41
C ALA A 55 5.39 17.35 0.38
N MET A 56 4.60 17.42 -0.70
CA MET A 56 4.58 16.41 -1.76
C MET A 56 5.86 16.38 -2.60
N GLN A 57 6.59 17.48 -2.71
CA GLN A 57 7.92 17.48 -3.34
C GLN A 57 8.90 16.50 -2.68
N ALA A 58 8.69 16.14 -1.40
CA ALA A 58 9.49 15.13 -0.72
C ALA A 58 9.12 13.68 -1.11
N TYR A 59 7.89 13.46 -1.60
CA TYR A 59 7.35 12.13 -1.91
C TYR A 59 7.26 11.84 -3.41
N LEU A 60 7.25 12.88 -4.25
CA LEU A 60 7.27 12.72 -5.70
C LEU A 60 8.71 12.65 -6.20
N ALA A 61 8.91 11.90 -7.28
CA ALA A 61 10.14 11.99 -8.04
C ALA A 61 10.28 13.43 -8.56
N SER A 62 11.37 14.10 -8.23
CA SER A 62 11.68 15.37 -8.88
C SER A 62 11.86 15.09 -10.37
N ALA A 63 11.12 15.82 -11.22
CA ALA A 63 11.41 15.82 -12.65
C ALA A 63 12.90 16.15 -12.83
N PRO A 64 13.62 15.45 -13.72
CA PRO A 64 14.98 15.86 -14.03
C PRO A 64 14.92 17.30 -14.53
N THR A 65 15.54 18.21 -13.80
CA THR A 65 15.67 19.60 -14.22
C THR A 65 16.41 19.57 -15.56
N THR A 66 15.72 19.92 -16.63
CA THR A 66 16.23 19.93 -18.00
C THR A 66 17.19 21.10 -18.19
N THR A 67 18.30 21.11 -17.46
CA THR A 67 19.37 22.08 -17.67
C THR A 67 20.70 21.43 -17.35
N THR A 68 21.26 20.80 -18.39
CA THR A 68 22.69 20.57 -18.71
C THR A 68 22.93 19.11 -19.09
N PRO A 69 23.07 18.80 -20.39
CA PRO A 69 23.44 17.47 -20.85
C PRO A 69 24.98 17.40 -20.94
N GLU A 70 25.69 17.34 -19.81
CA GLU A 70 27.14 17.11 -19.88
C GLU A 70 27.69 16.56 -18.56
N LYS A 71 28.13 15.29 -18.61
CA LYS A 71 29.17 14.68 -17.76
C LYS A 71 29.23 15.16 -16.30
N GLU A 72 28.32 14.70 -15.46
CA GLU A 72 28.63 14.55 -14.04
C GLU A 72 28.18 13.17 -13.59
N GLU A 73 29.13 12.40 -13.04
CA GLU A 73 28.87 11.25 -12.17
C GLU A 73 28.18 11.79 -10.91
N GLY A 74 26.92 12.17 -11.07
CA GLY A 74 26.10 12.87 -10.07
C GLY A 74 25.20 11.92 -9.27
N PRO A 75 24.65 12.39 -8.13
CA PRO A 75 23.95 11.56 -7.17
C PRO A 75 22.75 10.85 -7.81
N THR A 76 22.72 9.53 -7.66
CA THR A 76 21.64 8.62 -8.07
C THR A 76 20.27 9.21 -7.74
N ARG A 77 19.38 9.29 -8.72
CA ARG A 77 18.02 9.81 -8.49
C ARG A 77 17.35 9.04 -7.36
N PRO A 78 16.72 9.71 -6.37
CA PRO A 78 16.03 9.01 -5.30
C PRO A 78 14.83 8.23 -5.86
N TYR A 79 14.65 6.99 -5.39
CA TYR A 79 13.48 6.18 -5.73
C TYR A 79 12.34 6.60 -4.83
N ARG A 80 11.26 7.10 -5.43
CA ARG A 80 10.09 7.58 -4.69
C ARG A 80 8.83 7.06 -5.35
N VAL A 81 7.93 6.52 -4.54
CA VAL A 81 6.62 6.02 -4.96
C VAL A 81 5.58 6.45 -3.94
N ALA A 82 4.47 7.01 -4.42
CA ALA A 82 3.33 7.35 -3.59
C ALA A 82 2.06 6.74 -4.19
N TYR A 83 1.21 6.16 -3.36
CA TYR A 83 -0.11 5.66 -3.74
C TYR A 83 -1.19 6.39 -2.94
N ALA A 84 -2.11 7.05 -3.64
CA ALA A 84 -3.38 7.50 -3.09
C ALA A 84 -4.29 6.28 -2.91
N VAL A 85 -4.84 6.11 -1.71
CA VAL A 85 -5.67 4.96 -1.33
C VAL A 85 -7.12 5.38 -1.30
N HIS A 86 -7.94 4.70 -2.10
CA HIS A 86 -9.38 4.85 -2.11
C HIS A 86 -10.05 3.56 -1.65
N LYS A 87 -11.10 3.64 -0.84
CA LYS A 87 -11.99 2.49 -0.62
C LYS A 87 -12.97 2.38 -1.78
N LEU A 88 -13.29 1.16 -2.17
CA LEU A 88 -14.36 0.87 -3.11
C LEU A 88 -15.71 1.05 -2.40
N LEU A 89 -16.68 1.63 -3.09
CA LEU A 89 -18.06 1.79 -2.62
C LEU A 89 -18.92 0.73 -3.31
N ASP A 90 -19.67 -0.05 -2.52
CA ASP A 90 -20.61 -1.03 -3.06
C ASP A 90 -21.77 -0.29 -3.75
N GLU A 91 -22.14 -0.71 -4.97
CA GLU A 91 -23.25 -0.10 -5.73
C GLU A 91 -24.65 -0.38 -5.12
N SER A 92 -24.73 -1.10 -4.00
CA SER A 92 -25.98 -1.72 -3.52
C SER A 92 -26.87 -0.86 -2.62
N THR A 93 -26.60 0.43 -2.43
CA THR A 93 -27.48 1.32 -1.62
C THR A 93 -28.37 2.23 -2.47
N GLY A 94 -28.74 1.77 -3.67
CA GLY A 94 -29.53 2.52 -4.64
C GLY A 94 -30.93 1.98 -4.92
N SER A 95 -31.55 1.19 -4.03
CA SER A 95 -32.98 0.89 -4.11
C SER A 95 -33.50 0.36 -2.77
N ASP A 96 -34.03 1.23 -1.91
CA ASP A 96 -35.20 0.89 -1.08
C ASP A 96 -35.68 2.10 -0.28
N SER A 97 -36.79 2.70 -0.75
CA SER A 97 -37.94 3.09 0.07
C SER A 97 -38.87 4.00 -0.74
N HIS A 98 -39.63 3.40 -1.66
CA HIS A 98 -40.99 3.88 -1.90
C HIS A 98 -41.95 3.02 -1.10
N SER A 99 -42.41 3.62 0.00
CA SER A 99 -43.74 3.51 0.58
C SER A 99 -44.73 2.64 -0.21
N ARG A 100 -45.24 1.59 0.45
CA ARG A 100 -46.67 1.28 0.47
C ARG A 100 -47.00 0.24 1.54
N ASP A 101 -47.65 0.74 2.58
CA ASP A 101 -48.66 0.00 3.32
C ASP A 101 -49.66 -0.64 2.36
N SER A 102 -49.93 -1.94 2.51
CA SER A 102 -51.30 -2.41 2.75
C SER A 102 -51.33 -3.89 3.09
N VAL A 103 -51.86 -4.16 4.27
CA VAL A 103 -52.49 -5.41 4.69
C VAL A 103 -53.69 -5.69 3.78
N ILE A 104 -53.83 -6.88 3.17
CA ILE A 104 -55.09 -7.67 3.07
C ILE A 104 -54.75 -9.17 2.83
N THR A 105 -55.45 -9.99 3.60
CA THR A 105 -55.68 -11.44 3.66
C THR A 105 -56.06 -12.20 2.38
N GLY A 106 -55.82 -13.52 2.40
CA GLY A 106 -56.76 -14.53 1.85
C GLY A 106 -56.26 -15.36 0.66
N GLY A 107 -56.06 -16.66 0.87
CA GLY A 107 -55.57 -17.59 -0.17
C GLY A 107 -56.65 -18.17 -1.09
N ARG A 108 -56.22 -18.86 -2.16
CA ARG A 108 -56.76 -20.15 -2.64
C ARG A 108 -55.91 -20.72 -3.77
N GLU A 109 -55.76 -22.04 -3.71
CA GLU A 109 -55.16 -22.99 -4.64
C GLU A 109 -55.98 -23.18 -5.93
N LEU A 110 -55.30 -23.31 -7.08
CA LEU A 110 -55.41 -24.38 -8.10
C LEU A 110 -54.90 -23.93 -9.49
N GLU A 111 -53.97 -24.72 -10.02
CA GLU A 111 -53.47 -24.81 -11.41
C GLU A 111 -54.52 -25.41 -12.41
N PRO A 112 -54.19 -25.73 -13.68
CA PRO A 112 -53.50 -24.95 -14.72
C PRO A 112 -54.26 -25.03 -16.07
N GLN A 113 -54.14 -24.05 -16.98
CA GLN A 113 -54.47 -24.28 -18.41
C GLN A 113 -53.52 -23.59 -19.40
N SER A 114 -52.78 -24.44 -20.10
CA SER A 114 -52.37 -24.39 -21.51
C SER A 114 -53.07 -23.35 -22.39
N THR A 115 -52.30 -22.57 -23.15
CA THR A 115 -52.43 -22.51 -24.61
C THR A 115 -51.16 -21.94 -25.26
N ALA A 116 -50.87 -22.47 -26.44
CA ALA A 116 -49.73 -22.21 -27.29
C ALA A 116 -49.61 -20.75 -27.74
N ASN A 117 -48.36 -20.26 -27.89
CA ASN A 117 -48.10 -19.09 -28.71
C ASN A 117 -46.83 -19.23 -29.57
N LYS A 118 -47.12 -19.54 -30.83
CA LYS A 118 -46.55 -19.09 -32.11
C LYS A 118 -45.33 -18.15 -32.08
N GLY A 119 -44.34 -18.56 -32.88
CA GLY A 119 -43.19 -17.84 -33.46
C GLY A 119 -43.03 -16.36 -33.18
N ARG A 120 -41.86 -16.02 -32.62
CA ARG A 120 -41.28 -14.68 -32.68
C ARG A 120 -39.95 -14.72 -33.42
N ASP A 121 -39.87 -13.83 -34.39
CA ASP A 121 -38.70 -13.51 -35.19
C ASP A 121 -37.50 -13.14 -34.31
N VAL A 122 -36.34 -13.64 -34.73
CA VAL A 122 -35.04 -13.35 -34.14
C VAL A 122 -34.65 -11.95 -34.60
N GLU A 123 -35.07 -10.94 -33.83
CA GLU A 123 -34.52 -9.60 -33.91
C GLU A 123 -33.11 -9.64 -33.32
N GLN A 124 -32.10 -9.49 -34.19
CA GLN A 124 -30.71 -9.29 -33.81
C GLN A 124 -30.59 -8.04 -32.96
N THR A 125 -30.61 -8.22 -31.63
CA THR A 125 -30.23 -7.18 -30.70
C THR A 125 -28.73 -6.96 -30.81
N ASN A 126 -28.37 -5.85 -31.45
CA ASN A 126 -27.05 -5.23 -31.33
C ASN A 126 -26.75 -5.07 -29.85
N ILE A 127 -25.84 -5.90 -29.33
CA ILE A 127 -25.27 -5.77 -28.00
C ILE A 127 -24.39 -4.52 -28.05
N SER A 128 -25.00 -3.38 -27.76
CA SER A 128 -24.30 -2.15 -27.41
C SER A 128 -23.61 -2.41 -26.08
N THR A 129 -22.35 -2.82 -26.12
CA THR A 129 -21.46 -2.89 -24.96
C THR A 129 -21.37 -1.51 -24.34
N LYS A 130 -22.21 -1.29 -23.32
CA LYS A 130 -22.22 -0.11 -22.47
C LYS A 130 -20.80 0.03 -21.87
N PRO A 131 -20.18 1.22 -21.88
CA PRO A 131 -18.89 1.40 -21.23
C PRO A 131 -19.03 1.02 -19.76
N GLU A 132 -18.14 0.13 -19.31
CA GLU A 132 -18.06 -0.34 -17.94
C GLU A 132 -17.87 0.88 -17.03
N THR A 133 -18.87 1.17 -16.19
CA THR A 133 -18.83 2.31 -15.27
C THR A 133 -17.67 2.11 -14.31
N GLU A 134 -16.74 3.07 -14.21
CA GLU A 134 -15.67 2.97 -13.21
C GLU A 134 -16.29 2.80 -11.81
N PRO A 135 -15.75 1.89 -10.97
CA PRO A 135 -16.29 1.68 -9.63
C PRO A 135 -16.21 2.98 -8.84
N GLN A 136 -17.28 3.30 -8.10
CA GLN A 136 -17.28 4.46 -7.23
C GLN A 136 -16.27 4.24 -6.09
N THR A 137 -15.50 5.28 -5.76
CA THR A 137 -14.48 5.20 -4.73
C THR A 137 -14.46 6.45 -3.85
N GLU A 138 -13.98 6.29 -2.61
CA GLU A 138 -13.77 7.41 -1.67
C GLU A 138 -12.31 7.40 -1.21
N PHE A 139 -11.64 8.54 -1.32
CA PHE A 139 -10.26 8.70 -0.86
C PHE A 139 -10.18 8.57 0.67
N ILE A 140 -9.23 7.77 1.17
CA ILE A 140 -9.10 7.48 2.60
C ILE A 140 -7.67 7.58 3.13
N GLY A 141 -6.65 7.73 2.28
CA GLY A 141 -5.28 7.78 2.76
C GLY A 141 -4.21 7.70 1.68
N MET A 142 -2.97 7.55 2.11
CA MET A 142 -1.80 7.50 1.24
C MET A 142 -0.75 6.55 1.84
N VAL A 143 -0.02 5.85 0.96
CA VAL A 143 1.18 5.07 1.30
C VAL A 143 2.35 5.60 0.46
N THR A 144 3.52 5.77 1.06
CA THR A 144 4.72 6.23 0.37
C THR A 144 5.89 5.28 0.60
N LEU A 145 6.78 5.18 -0.39
CA LEU A 145 8.07 4.51 -0.34
C LEU A 145 9.13 5.49 -0.83
N THR A 146 10.18 5.69 -0.03
CA THR A 146 11.26 6.64 -0.34
C THR A 146 12.61 5.97 -0.11
N SER A 147 13.51 5.98 -1.09
CA SER A 147 14.89 5.55 -0.88
C SER A 147 15.55 6.40 0.20
N LEU A 148 16.36 5.76 1.05
CA LEU A 148 17.06 6.50 2.09
C LEU A 148 18.12 7.45 1.48
N ASP A 149 18.21 8.64 2.05
CA ASP A 149 19.18 9.67 1.69
C ASP A 149 19.73 10.37 2.95
N THR A 150 20.50 11.44 2.77
CA THR A 150 21.08 12.20 3.88
C THR A 150 20.06 12.94 4.74
N SER A 151 18.81 13.08 4.28
CA SER A 151 17.71 13.66 5.05
C SER A 151 16.96 12.62 5.89
N SER A 152 17.18 11.34 5.62
CA SER A 152 16.57 10.23 6.34
C SER A 152 17.15 10.08 7.74
N LEU A 153 16.36 9.56 8.68
CA LEU A 153 16.86 9.32 10.05
C LEU A 153 18.03 8.33 10.00
N ALA A 154 19.20 8.79 10.45
CA ALA A 154 20.37 7.96 10.65
C ALA A 154 20.11 7.04 11.84
N LEU A 155 20.19 5.74 11.60
CA LEU A 155 20.00 4.71 12.61
C LEU A 155 21.34 3.99 12.86
N PRO A 156 21.58 3.49 14.08
CA PRO A 156 22.71 2.61 14.39
C PRO A 156 22.80 1.39 13.47
N GLU A 157 24.00 0.81 13.34
CA GLU A 157 24.28 -0.32 12.44
C GLU A 157 23.49 -1.58 12.81
N ASP A 158 23.25 -1.82 14.09
CA ASP A 158 22.42 -2.91 14.61
C ASP A 158 20.92 -2.77 14.29
N LEU A 159 20.48 -1.57 13.90
CA LEU A 159 19.09 -1.28 13.53
C LEU A 159 18.91 -1.05 12.02
N THR A 160 19.97 -1.22 11.24
CA THR A 160 19.96 -1.03 9.78
C THR A 160 20.44 -2.28 9.06
N LEU A 161 20.38 -2.24 7.72
CA LEU A 161 21.15 -3.17 6.92
C LEU A 161 22.63 -3.07 7.30
N PRO A 162 23.31 -4.19 7.58
CA PRO A 162 24.75 -4.18 7.71
C PRO A 162 25.37 -3.53 6.47
N LYS A 163 26.34 -2.63 6.66
CA LYS A 163 26.96 -1.87 5.55
C LYS A 163 27.58 -2.75 4.48
N THR A 164 27.88 -4.00 4.81
CA THR A 164 28.38 -5.02 3.87
C THR A 164 27.36 -5.43 2.80
N HIS A 165 26.07 -5.23 3.04
CA HIS A 165 24.97 -5.59 2.13
C HIS A 165 24.24 -4.37 1.55
N ALA A 166 24.29 -3.21 2.23
CA ALA A 166 23.73 -1.99 1.67
C ALA A 166 24.62 -1.51 0.51
N SER A 167 24.07 -1.51 -0.71
CA SER A 167 24.72 -0.85 -1.84
C SER A 167 24.64 0.65 -1.62
N THR A 168 25.62 1.19 -0.90
CA THR A 168 25.91 2.62 -0.97
C THR A 168 26.44 2.86 -2.37
N THR A 169 25.70 3.58 -3.20
CA THR A 169 26.11 3.98 -4.56
C THR A 169 27.23 5.02 -4.51
N THR A 170 28.27 4.77 -3.71
CA THR A 170 29.47 5.59 -3.66
C THR A 170 30.45 4.97 -4.66
N THR A 171 30.42 5.55 -5.85
CA THR A 171 31.33 5.35 -6.97
C THR A 171 32.77 5.15 -6.48
N THR A 172 33.26 3.91 -6.48
CA THR A 172 34.70 3.64 -6.54
C THR A 172 34.89 2.54 -7.55
N THR A 173 35.20 2.99 -8.76
CA THR A 173 35.51 2.22 -9.95
C THR A 173 36.70 1.31 -9.70
N THR A 174 36.44 0.13 -9.17
CA THR A 174 37.36 -1.01 -9.25
C THR A 174 36.59 -2.11 -9.93
N LYS A 175 36.94 -2.39 -11.19
CA LYS A 175 36.48 -3.53 -11.98
C LYS A 175 36.94 -4.82 -11.29
N GLU A 176 36.26 -5.21 -10.24
CA GLU A 176 36.35 -6.57 -9.72
C GLU A 176 34.96 -7.19 -9.73
N THR A 177 34.93 -8.37 -10.33
CA THR A 177 33.81 -9.26 -10.61
C THR A 177 33.12 -9.70 -9.32
N SER A 178 32.43 -8.77 -8.65
CA SER A 178 31.65 -9.02 -7.45
C SER A 178 30.18 -9.10 -7.82
N THR A 179 29.70 -10.33 -8.04
CA THR A 179 28.30 -10.75 -7.95
C THR A 179 27.75 -10.49 -6.54
N ARG A 180 27.59 -9.22 -6.15
CA ARG A 180 26.95 -8.85 -4.89
C ARG A 180 25.51 -8.45 -5.17
N ASP A 181 24.60 -9.13 -4.47
CA ASP A 181 23.18 -8.79 -4.39
C ASP A 181 23.05 -7.32 -3.98
N SER A 182 22.68 -6.49 -4.95
CA SER A 182 22.56 -5.05 -4.73
C SER A 182 21.24 -4.76 -4.02
N ILE A 183 21.31 -4.26 -2.78
CA ILE A 183 20.12 -4.00 -1.96
C ILE A 183 19.85 -2.49 -1.88
N LEU A 184 18.63 -2.07 -2.23
CA LEU A 184 18.17 -0.70 -2.03
C LEU A 184 17.43 -0.55 -0.70
N PRO A 185 17.93 0.25 0.25
CA PRO A 185 17.16 0.60 1.43
C PRO A 185 16.09 1.65 1.09
N VAL A 186 14.84 1.36 1.49
CA VAL A 186 13.70 2.28 1.36
C VAL A 186 12.94 2.38 2.67
N GLU A 187 12.30 3.52 2.91
CA GLU A 187 11.40 3.75 4.03
C GLU A 187 9.95 3.75 3.54
N ILE A 188 9.09 2.96 4.20
CA ILE A 188 7.65 3.01 4.00
C ILE A 188 6.99 3.87 5.07
N ALA A 189 6.09 4.74 4.64
CA ALA A 189 5.21 5.50 5.51
C ALA A 189 3.77 5.46 4.99
N TYR A 190 2.82 5.72 5.87
CA TYR A 190 1.42 5.84 5.47
C TYR A 190 0.68 6.83 6.36
N MET A 191 -0.45 7.32 5.86
CA MET A 191 -1.35 8.20 6.58
C MET A 191 -2.78 7.96 6.09
N PHE A 192 -3.75 7.89 6.99
CA PHE A 192 -5.16 7.66 6.64
C PHE A 192 -6.05 8.71 7.30
N LEU A 193 -7.12 9.07 6.61
CA LEU A 193 -8.23 9.82 7.19
C LEU A 193 -8.93 8.98 8.27
N PRO A 194 -9.52 9.62 9.30
CA PRO A 194 -10.24 8.91 10.36
C PRO A 194 -11.34 7.97 9.86
N THR A 195 -11.95 8.26 8.71
CA THR A 195 -12.97 7.43 8.06
C THR A 195 -12.46 6.03 7.67
N GLY A 196 -11.15 5.88 7.48
CA GLY A 196 -10.48 4.61 7.15
C GLY A 196 -9.89 3.87 8.35
N TRP A 197 -9.88 4.45 9.56
CA TRP A 197 -9.21 3.87 10.72
C TRP A 197 -9.94 2.64 11.27
N GLY A 198 -9.19 1.68 11.82
CA GLY A 198 -9.73 0.49 12.47
C GLY A 198 -10.34 -0.56 11.52
N LYS A 199 -10.41 -0.28 10.21
CA LYS A 199 -11.04 -1.15 9.19
C LYS A 199 -10.07 -2.10 8.47
N GLY A 200 -8.79 -2.08 8.87
CA GLY A 200 -7.73 -2.90 8.24
C GLY A 200 -7.18 -2.34 6.92
N TYR A 201 -7.66 -1.18 6.45
CA TYR A 201 -7.22 -0.61 5.18
C TYR A 201 -5.71 -0.33 5.13
N ALA A 202 -5.11 0.22 6.19
CA ALA A 202 -3.66 0.43 6.23
C ALA A 202 -2.85 -0.87 6.02
N THR A 203 -3.28 -1.97 6.64
CA THR A 203 -2.65 -3.29 6.47
C THR A 203 -2.79 -3.78 5.04
N GLU A 204 -3.99 -3.69 4.47
CA GLU A 204 -4.28 -4.11 3.09
C GLU A 204 -3.48 -3.28 2.06
N SER A 205 -3.44 -1.95 2.23
CA SER A 205 -2.67 -1.06 1.35
C SER A 205 -1.17 -1.33 1.40
N VAL A 206 -0.60 -1.49 2.61
CA VAL A 206 0.85 -1.77 2.74
C VAL A 206 1.21 -3.11 2.12
N LYS A 207 0.38 -4.15 2.29
CA LYS A 207 0.58 -5.43 1.60
C LYS A 207 0.53 -5.27 0.09
N ALA A 208 -0.49 -4.60 -0.43
CA ALA A 208 -0.63 -4.35 -1.87
C ALA A 208 0.58 -3.59 -2.45
N VAL A 209 1.15 -2.63 -1.70
CA VAL A 209 2.38 -1.94 -2.10
C VAL A 209 3.57 -2.89 -2.12
N PHE A 210 3.75 -3.78 -1.13
CA PHE A 210 4.81 -4.80 -1.17
C PHE A 210 4.68 -5.73 -2.38
N GLU A 211 3.46 -6.17 -2.69
CA GLU A 211 3.20 -7.01 -3.86
C GLU A 211 3.49 -6.28 -5.17
N SER A 212 3.10 -5.01 -5.29
CA SER A 212 3.44 -4.21 -6.47
C SER A 212 4.95 -3.94 -6.57
N CYS A 213 5.65 -3.81 -5.43
CA CYS A 213 7.12 -3.71 -5.43
C CYS A 213 7.76 -4.96 -6.04
N ALA A 214 7.31 -6.15 -5.62
CA ALA A 214 7.80 -7.43 -6.13
C ALA A 214 7.54 -7.59 -7.64
N LYS A 215 6.32 -7.27 -8.10
CA LYS A 215 5.97 -7.28 -9.54
C LYS A 215 6.73 -6.23 -10.34
N GLY A 216 7.04 -5.10 -9.71
CA GLY A 216 7.65 -3.93 -10.33
C GLY A 216 9.16 -3.98 -10.50
N ARG A 217 9.80 -5.16 -10.59
CA ARG A 217 11.26 -5.36 -10.59
C ARG A 217 12.05 -4.40 -11.49
N SER A 218 11.57 -4.14 -12.72
CA SER A 218 12.24 -3.23 -13.66
C SER A 218 12.34 -1.80 -13.16
N PHE A 219 11.39 -1.35 -12.34
CA PHE A 219 11.44 -0.03 -11.70
C PHE A 219 12.58 0.07 -10.70
N TRP A 220 12.94 -1.04 -10.03
CA TRP A 220 13.97 -1.08 -8.99
C TRP A 220 15.36 -1.40 -9.55
N THR A 221 15.53 -1.51 -10.87
CA THR A 221 16.86 -1.71 -11.47
C THR A 221 17.77 -0.52 -11.09
N PRO A 222 19.05 -0.77 -10.73
CA PRO A 222 19.80 -2.02 -10.85
C PRO A 222 19.71 -2.99 -9.66
N PHE A 223 18.84 -2.75 -8.67
CA PHE A 223 18.84 -3.49 -7.42
C PHE A 223 18.24 -4.90 -7.52
N ASP A 224 18.87 -5.87 -6.85
CA ASP A 224 18.47 -7.27 -6.74
C ASP A 224 17.48 -7.54 -5.60
N SER A 225 17.34 -6.59 -4.68
CA SER A 225 16.34 -6.66 -3.62
C SER A 225 16.08 -5.29 -2.99
N LEU A 226 15.00 -5.23 -2.21
CA LEU A 226 14.69 -4.07 -1.37
C LEU A 226 14.80 -4.45 0.10
N TYR A 227 15.35 -3.54 0.89
CA TYR A 227 15.19 -3.54 2.34
C TYR A 227 14.25 -2.41 2.72
N ILE A 228 13.03 -2.79 3.10
CA ILE A 228 12.00 -1.83 3.48
C ILE A 228 12.02 -1.67 4.99
N ARG A 229 12.25 -0.45 5.47
CA ARG A 229 12.11 -0.11 6.89
C ARG A 229 10.87 0.74 7.16
N ALA A 230 10.35 0.67 8.37
CA ALA A 230 9.34 1.58 8.90
C ALA A 230 9.74 2.03 10.30
N ILE A 231 9.42 3.27 10.63
CA ILE A 231 9.76 3.89 11.91
C ILE A 231 8.45 4.27 12.60
N VAL A 232 8.17 3.67 13.75
CA VAL A 232 6.92 3.87 14.47
C VAL A 232 7.21 4.37 15.88
N ASN A 233 6.64 5.50 16.27
CA ASN A 233 6.74 5.97 17.64
C ASN A 233 6.04 4.98 18.60
N GLU A 234 6.65 4.67 19.74
CA GLU A 234 6.11 3.74 20.74
C GLU A 234 4.70 4.13 21.23
N LEU A 235 4.38 5.42 21.22
CA LEU A 235 3.06 5.94 21.59
C LEU A 235 2.00 5.77 20.49
N ASN A 236 2.34 5.12 19.36
CA ASN A 236 1.42 4.74 18.29
C ASN A 236 1.25 3.20 18.16
N PRO A 237 0.68 2.51 19.19
CA PRO A 237 0.39 1.08 19.12
C PRO A 237 -0.45 0.64 17.91
N PRO A 238 -1.44 1.41 17.41
CA PRO A 238 -2.17 1.03 16.21
C PRO A 238 -1.26 0.78 15.01
N SER A 239 -0.24 1.63 14.81
CA SER A 239 0.66 1.49 13.67
C SER A 239 1.68 0.37 13.84
N MET A 240 2.13 0.12 15.07
CA MET A 240 2.92 -1.08 15.37
C MET A 240 2.18 -2.36 14.97
N ARG A 241 0.88 -2.47 15.31
CA ARG A 241 0.05 -3.61 14.90
C ARG A 241 -0.11 -3.72 13.38
N VAL A 242 -0.09 -2.61 12.65
CA VAL A 242 -0.11 -2.65 11.18
C VAL A 242 1.18 -3.28 10.67
N MET A 243 2.34 -2.88 11.20
CA MET A 243 3.64 -3.46 10.81
C MET A 243 3.72 -4.96 11.10
N ASP A 244 3.25 -5.39 12.27
CA ASP A 244 3.20 -6.82 12.62
C ASP A 244 2.33 -7.59 11.61
N LYS A 245 1.14 -7.07 11.28
CA LYS A 245 0.19 -7.72 10.35
C LYS A 245 0.63 -7.72 8.89
N THR A 246 1.52 -6.81 8.50
CA THR A 246 2.11 -6.76 7.15
C THR A 246 3.33 -7.66 7.03
N GLY A 247 3.69 -8.39 8.09
CA GLY A 247 4.83 -9.31 8.11
C GLY A 247 6.18 -8.60 8.21
N MET A 248 6.20 -7.34 8.64
CA MET A 248 7.46 -6.67 8.97
C MET A 248 7.94 -7.15 10.35
N VAL A 249 9.24 -7.32 10.49
CA VAL A 249 9.87 -7.76 11.74
C VAL A 249 10.37 -6.55 12.50
N LYS A 250 10.04 -6.46 13.80
CA LYS A 250 10.63 -5.44 14.67
C LYS A 250 12.11 -5.75 14.88
N THR A 251 13.00 -4.90 14.37
CA THR A 251 14.46 -5.07 14.46
C THR A 251 15.03 -4.48 15.75
N GLY A 252 14.39 -3.47 16.33
CA GLY A 252 14.79 -2.92 17.61
C GLY A 252 14.06 -1.64 17.99
N VAL A 253 14.63 -0.90 18.95
CA VAL A 253 14.12 0.38 19.44
C VAL A 253 15.26 1.39 19.45
N TYR A 254 15.05 2.52 18.78
CA TYR A 254 15.98 3.64 18.74
C TYR A 254 15.45 4.77 19.63
N GLU A 255 16.26 5.24 20.58
CA GLU A 255 15.92 6.38 21.42
C GLU A 255 16.50 7.65 20.81
N LEU A 256 15.62 8.51 20.30
CA LEU A 256 15.97 9.79 19.72
C LEU A 256 15.81 10.88 20.80
N ILE A 257 16.93 11.47 21.23
CA ILE A 257 17.01 12.50 22.27
C ILE A 257 17.51 13.82 21.65
N GLY A 258 17.03 14.96 22.16
CA GLY A 258 17.55 16.28 21.82
C GLY A 258 16.96 16.86 20.53
N ARG A 259 15.95 16.21 19.95
CA ARG A 259 15.18 16.72 18.83
C ARG A 259 13.75 17.00 19.28
N SER A 260 13.45 18.28 19.52
CA SER A 260 12.10 18.70 19.87
C SER A 260 11.18 18.56 18.66
N VAL A 261 10.13 17.75 18.78
CA VAL A 261 9.12 17.57 17.74
C VAL A 261 7.74 17.69 18.38
N PHE A 262 6.86 18.47 17.76
CA PHE A 262 5.45 18.49 18.12
C PHE A 262 4.76 17.27 17.53
N LEU A 263 4.43 16.30 18.38
CA LEU A 263 3.73 15.08 18.01
C LEU A 263 2.55 14.89 18.94
N ALA A 264 1.45 14.31 18.45
CA ALA A 264 0.31 13.95 19.27
C ALA A 264 -0.14 15.04 20.28
N GLY A 265 -0.20 16.29 19.82
CA GLY A 265 -0.63 17.45 20.61
C GLY A 265 0.38 18.00 21.62
N GLN A 266 1.63 17.51 21.66
CA GLN A 266 2.63 17.94 22.65
C GLN A 266 4.04 18.04 22.04
N TRP A 267 4.82 19.03 22.49
CA TRP A 267 6.26 19.07 22.24
C TRP A 267 6.95 17.97 23.04
N ARG A 268 7.87 17.23 22.40
CA ARG A 268 8.66 16.19 23.04
C ARG A 268 10.09 16.21 22.54
N ASP A 269 11.03 16.02 23.46
CA ASP A 269 12.47 16.03 23.19
C ASP A 269 13.09 14.62 23.19
N THR A 270 12.33 13.63 23.68
CA THR A 270 12.70 12.22 23.72
C THR A 270 11.64 11.39 23.01
N HIS A 271 12.06 10.54 22.09
CA HIS A 271 11.19 9.66 21.31
C HIS A 271 11.76 8.24 21.29
N ARG A 272 10.96 7.26 21.70
CA ARG A 272 11.29 5.84 21.53
C ARG A 272 10.66 5.37 20.22
N LEU A 273 11.51 5.05 19.24
CA LEU A 273 11.13 4.72 17.88
C LEU A 273 11.35 3.23 17.63
N HIS A 274 10.28 2.49 17.38
CA HIS A 274 10.33 1.09 17.01
C HIS A 274 10.68 0.98 15.53
N ILE A 275 11.76 0.28 15.25
CA ILE A 275 12.22 0.06 13.87
C ILE A 275 11.69 -1.30 13.42
N TYR A 276 10.99 -1.28 12.30
CA TYR A 276 10.50 -2.47 11.61
C TYR A 276 11.21 -2.60 10.28
N ALA A 277 11.46 -3.83 9.84
CA ALA A 277 12.06 -4.08 8.55
C ALA A 277 11.49 -5.32 7.86
N ARG A 278 11.62 -5.35 6.54
CA ARG A 278 11.31 -6.49 5.68
C ARG A 278 12.20 -6.49 4.46
N TYR A 279 12.72 -7.66 4.10
CA TYR A 279 13.37 -7.87 2.81
C TYR A 279 12.34 -8.27 1.77
N LEU A 280 12.45 -7.70 0.57
CA LEU A 280 11.78 -8.20 -0.62
C LEU A 280 12.85 -8.65 -1.61
N THR A 281 12.96 -9.96 -1.79
CA THR A 281 13.83 -10.56 -2.82
C THR A 281 12.98 -10.95 -4.03
N TRP A 282 13.55 -10.81 -5.23
CA TRP A 282 12.83 -11.17 -6.46
C TRP A 282 12.55 -12.69 -6.52
N THR A 283 13.47 -13.51 -6.03
CA THR A 283 13.38 -14.98 -6.10
C THR A 283 12.32 -15.60 -5.20
N GLU A 284 12.00 -14.98 -4.05
CA GLU A 284 10.93 -15.47 -3.17
C GLU A 284 9.55 -15.28 -3.80
N TRP A 285 9.38 -14.24 -4.64
CA TRP A 285 8.13 -13.95 -5.31
C TRP A 285 7.84 -14.93 -6.46
N ASP A 286 8.86 -15.26 -7.25
CA ASP A 286 8.72 -16.21 -8.36
C ASP A 286 8.25 -17.60 -7.87
N ARG A 287 8.76 -18.07 -6.73
CA ARG A 287 8.33 -19.36 -6.13
C ARG A 287 6.92 -19.35 -5.55
N GLY A 288 6.40 -18.19 -5.14
CA GLY A 288 5.05 -18.07 -4.58
C GLY A 288 3.95 -18.17 -5.63
N ASN A 289 4.24 -17.81 -6.88
CA ASN A 289 3.28 -17.90 -7.99
C ASN A 289 3.25 -19.27 -8.66
N ASP A 290 4.33 -20.06 -8.60
CA ASP A 290 4.35 -21.43 -9.15
C ASP A 290 3.45 -22.39 -8.35
N ILE A 291 3.30 -22.20 -7.03
CA ILE A 291 2.49 -23.09 -6.18
C ILE A 291 0.97 -22.90 -6.41
N LEU A 292 0.56 -21.76 -7.00
CA LEU A 292 -0.85 -21.45 -7.26
C LEU A 292 -1.31 -21.82 -8.68
N LEU A 293 -0.41 -22.23 -9.56
CA LEU A 293 -0.75 -22.69 -10.92
C LEU A 293 -0.86 -24.22 -11.06
N ASP A 294 -0.49 -24.99 -10.03
CA ASP A 294 -0.46 -26.46 -10.09
C ASP A 294 -1.64 -27.18 -9.40
N HIS A 295 -2.68 -26.45 -8.98
CA HIS A 295 -3.83 -27.04 -8.27
C HIS A 295 -5.12 -27.26 -9.08
N ASP A 296 -5.02 -27.29 -10.41
CA ASP A 296 -6.19 -27.58 -11.26
C ASP A 296 -6.00 -28.81 -12.19
N HIS A 297 -5.27 -29.82 -11.73
CA HIS A 297 -5.35 -31.17 -12.32
C HIS A 297 -5.70 -32.19 -11.23
N GLY A 298 -7.00 -32.47 -11.14
CA GLY A 298 -7.55 -33.48 -10.27
C GLY A 298 -6.96 -34.87 -10.56
N HIS A 299 -6.43 -35.50 -9.52
CA HIS A 299 -6.51 -36.94 -9.36
C HIS A 299 -6.77 -37.25 -7.88
N ALA A 300 -7.99 -37.71 -7.64
CA ALA A 300 -8.39 -38.29 -6.37
C ALA A 300 -7.58 -39.56 -6.12
N MET A 301 -6.81 -39.58 -5.04
CA MET A 301 -6.42 -40.82 -4.38
C MET A 301 -6.69 -40.68 -2.89
N ALA A 302 -7.72 -41.39 -2.45
CA ALA A 302 -8.03 -41.62 -1.06
C ALA A 302 -6.87 -42.35 -0.38
N GLY A 303 -6.36 -41.78 0.71
CA GLY A 303 -5.29 -42.35 1.51
C GLY A 303 -5.46 -41.96 2.96
N ASN A 304 -6.14 -42.85 3.69
CA ASN A 304 -6.50 -42.82 5.10
C ASN A 304 -5.26 -42.69 6.01
N LEU A 305 -5.12 -41.63 6.82
CA LEU A 305 -4.27 -41.62 8.01
C LEU A 305 -4.83 -40.66 9.09
N ASP A 306 -5.10 -41.24 10.26
CA ASP A 306 -5.67 -40.63 11.46
C ASP A 306 -4.73 -39.65 12.21
N PRO A 307 -5.27 -38.79 13.10
CA PRO A 307 -4.55 -37.71 13.76
C PRO A 307 -4.17 -38.01 15.23
N LEU A 308 -2.90 -37.86 15.57
CA LEU A 308 -2.37 -37.71 16.94
C LEU A 308 -1.11 -36.83 16.80
N SER A 309 -0.76 -35.86 17.65
CA SER A 309 -1.20 -35.44 18.97
C SER A 309 -0.55 -34.08 19.27
N ASN A 310 -1.24 -33.29 20.10
CA ASN A 310 -0.78 -32.07 20.75
C ASN A 310 0.65 -32.15 21.32
N VAL A 311 1.46 -31.09 21.13
CA VAL A 311 2.51 -30.71 22.09
C VAL A 311 2.42 -29.21 22.37
N GLU A 312 2.03 -28.96 23.60
CA GLU A 312 1.95 -27.69 24.31
C GLU A 312 3.36 -27.19 24.63
N CYS A 313 3.75 -26.00 24.16
CA CYS A 313 5.00 -25.35 24.55
C CYS A 313 4.69 -24.14 25.43
N ARG A 314 4.78 -24.35 26.75
CA ARG A 314 4.68 -23.32 27.80
C ARG A 314 6.05 -23.12 28.45
N ARG A 315 6.42 -21.85 28.61
CA ARG A 315 7.43 -21.25 29.53
C ARG A 315 8.90 -21.46 29.13
N ARG A 316 9.78 -20.47 29.30
CA ARG A 316 9.89 -19.50 30.40
C ARG A 316 9.91 -18.06 29.93
#